data_AF-A0A3S3RRR3-F1
#
_entry.id   AF-A0A3S3RRR3-F1
#
_cell.length_a   1.000
_cell.length_b   1.000
_cell.length_c   1.000
_cell.angle_alpha   90.00
_cell.angle_beta   90.00
_cell.angle_gamma   90.00
#
_symmetry.space_group_name_H-M   'P 1'
#
loop_
_entity.id
_entity.type
_entity.pdbx_description
1 polymer ?
#
loop_
_entity_poly.entity_id
_entity_poly.type
_entity_poly.pdbx_seq_one_letter_code
_entity_poly.pdbx_strand_id
1 'polypeptide(L)'
;MKIQRLEIENFRGIREMLIDFHPRLNVFAGKNGVGKTTVLEALSKALGVARLHHVTGNERHNLESNAIIYQNHIQINKKQANIRLQLSFREKTVSTSVSSNPEKITSDLFTYFPEADVNLPYKAFAEDRTTIVGIWSPTEKTKTVLQK
;
A
#
# COMPACT_ATOMS: atom_id res chain seq x y z
N MET A 1 -11.85 -3.84 -11.50
CA MET A 1 -11.38 -3.88 -10.09
C MET A 1 -12.58 -3.62 -9.18
N LYS A 2 -12.74 -4.32 -8.05
CA LYS A 2 -13.73 -3.98 -7.02
C LYS A 2 -13.11 -4.08 -5.63
N ILE A 3 -13.28 -3.06 -4.81
CA ILE A 3 -12.81 -3.05 -3.42
C ILE A 3 -13.75 -3.90 -2.58
N GLN A 4 -13.22 -4.75 -1.71
CA GLN A 4 -13.98 -5.69 -0.89
C GLN A 4 -13.94 -5.31 0.59
N ARG A 5 -12.75 -5.09 1.13
CA ARG A 5 -12.56 -4.83 2.57
C ARG A 5 -11.42 -3.85 2.80
N LEU A 6 -11.62 -2.94 3.76
CA LEU A 6 -10.57 -2.07 4.28
C LEU A 6 -10.48 -2.23 5.80
N GLU A 7 -9.28 -2.48 6.30
CA GLU A 7 -8.93 -2.49 7.72
C GLU A 7 -7.99 -1.32 7.97
N ILE A 8 -8.26 -0.54 9.02
CA ILE A 8 -7.43 0.58 9.44
C ILE A 8 -7.13 0.42 10.93
N GLU A 9 -5.86 0.50 11.29
CA GLU A 9 -5.38 0.52 12.68
C GLU A 9 -4.48 1.73 12.92
N ASN A 10 -4.84 2.54 13.92
CA ASN A 10 -4.06 3.66 14.45
C ASN A 10 -3.62 4.69 13.39
N PHE A 11 -4.39 4.87 12.32
CA PHE A 11 -4.09 5.81 11.23
C PHE A 11 -4.91 7.09 11.37
N ARG A 12 -4.22 8.21 11.56
CA ARG A 12 -4.75 9.54 11.84
C ARG A 12 -5.75 9.50 13.01
N GLY A 13 -6.98 9.96 12.80
CA GLY A 13 -8.04 9.96 13.82
C GLY A 13 -8.70 8.61 14.05
N ILE A 14 -8.36 7.58 13.26
CA ILE A 14 -9.00 6.25 13.33
C ILE A 14 -8.13 5.32 14.17
N ARG A 15 -8.66 4.88 15.31
CA ARG A 15 -8.02 3.85 16.15
C ARG A 15 -8.12 2.47 15.52
N GLU A 16 -9.33 2.10 15.12
CA GLU A 16 -9.65 0.82 14.53
C GLU A 16 -10.90 1.02 13.67
N MET A 17 -10.88 0.49 12.45
CA MET A 17 -12.04 0.51 11.56
C MET A 17 -11.96 -0.66 10.60
N LEU A 18 -13.08 -1.37 10.44
CA LEU A 18 -13.29 -2.42 9.47
C LEU A 18 -14.48 -2.02 8.60
N ILE A 19 -14.27 -1.95 7.28
CA ILE A 19 -15.32 -1.65 6.30
C ILE A 19 -15.39 -2.79 5.30
N ASP A 20 -16.53 -3.47 5.24
CA ASP A 20 -16.90 -4.34 4.13
C ASP A 20 -17.65 -3.52 3.09
N PHE A 21 -17.09 -3.40 1.89
CA PHE A 21 -17.64 -2.57 0.82
C PHE A 21 -18.75 -3.31 0.08
N HIS A 22 -19.86 -2.61 -0.12
CA HIS A 22 -20.90 -3.09 -1.01
C HIS A 22 -20.41 -3.07 -2.46
N PRO A 23 -20.71 -4.10 -3.29
CA PRO A 23 -20.16 -4.24 -4.64
C PRO A 23 -20.69 -3.21 -5.66
N ARG A 24 -21.66 -2.36 -5.27
CA ARG A 24 -22.30 -1.36 -6.15
C ARG A 24 -21.97 0.07 -5.71
N LEU A 25 -22.49 0.50 -4.57
CA LEU A 25 -22.37 1.87 -4.07
C LEU A 25 -22.06 1.85 -2.58
N ASN A 26 -21.09 2.68 -2.17
CA ASN A 26 -20.74 2.94 -0.79
C ASN A 26 -20.80 4.46 -0.58
N VAL A 27 -21.51 4.91 0.46
CA VAL A 27 -21.69 6.33 0.75
C VAL A 27 -21.08 6.63 2.12
N PHE A 28 -20.07 7.50 2.16
CA PHE A 28 -19.47 7.98 3.39
C PHE A 28 -20.07 9.34 3.76
N ALA A 29 -20.97 9.36 4.75
CA ALA A 29 -21.64 10.57 5.24
C ALA A 29 -21.34 10.82 6.72
N GLY A 30 -21.32 12.09 7.13
CA GLY A 30 -21.06 12.49 8.52
C GLY A 30 -20.43 13.87 8.63
N LYS A 31 -20.22 14.35 9.86
CA LYS A 31 -19.63 15.68 10.13
C LYS A 31 -18.16 15.76 9.68
N ASN A 32 -17.66 16.97 9.46
CA ASN A 32 -16.23 17.19 9.20
C ASN A 32 -15.40 16.72 10.39
N GLY A 33 -14.21 16.17 10.12
CA GLY A 33 -13.32 15.62 11.15
C GLY A 33 -13.65 14.19 11.62
N VAL A 34 -14.77 13.58 11.21
CA VAL A 34 -15.14 12.22 11.65
C VAL A 34 -14.31 11.08 11.02
N GLY A 35 -13.39 11.40 10.10
CA GLY A 35 -12.50 10.41 9.47
C GLY A 35 -12.87 10.00 8.04
N LYS A 36 -13.86 10.62 7.38
CA LYS A 36 -14.21 10.33 5.97
C LYS A 36 -13.02 10.48 5.02
N THR A 37 -12.30 11.60 5.12
CA THR A 37 -11.08 11.85 4.33
C THR A 37 -9.99 10.83 4.66
N THR A 38 -9.87 10.43 5.94
CA THR A 38 -8.91 9.41 6.37
C THR A 38 -9.17 8.05 5.73
N VAL A 39 -10.43 7.65 5.57
CA VAL A 39 -10.79 6.42 4.85
C VAL A 39 -10.35 6.51 3.38
N LEU A 40 -10.63 7.64 2.71
CA LEU A 40 -10.24 7.83 1.31
C LEU A 40 -8.71 7.85 1.13
N GLU A 41 -7.98 8.48 2.05
CA GLU A 41 -6.52 8.45 2.05
C GLU A 41 -5.96 7.05 2.28
N ALA A 42 -6.55 6.29 3.21
CA ALA A 42 -6.14 4.92 3.46
C ALA A 42 -6.32 4.04 2.21
N LEU A 43 -7.46 4.19 1.52
CA LEU A 43 -7.71 3.54 0.22
C LEU A 43 -6.68 3.96 -0.83
N SER A 44 -6.41 5.27 -0.96
CA SER A 44 -5.44 5.79 -1.93
C SER A 44 -4.04 5.20 -1.71
N LYS A 45 -3.58 5.13 -0.44
CA LYS A 45 -2.28 4.55 -0.10
C LYS A 45 -2.22 3.06 -0.45
N ALA A 46 -3.24 2.30 -0.05
CA ALA A 46 -3.27 0.84 -0.26
C ALA A 46 -3.42 0.44 -1.74
N LEU A 47 -4.18 1.21 -2.53
CA LEU A 47 -4.23 1.07 -3.98
C LEU A 47 -2.92 1.49 -4.67
N GLY A 48 -2.24 2.50 -4.12
CA GLY A 48 -0.91 2.89 -4.59
C GLY A 48 0.08 1.75 -4.48
N VAL A 49 0.12 1.09 -3.31
CA VAL A 49 0.95 -0.11 -3.07
C VAL A 49 0.59 -1.25 -4.02
N ALA A 50 -0.70 -1.45 -4.32
CA ALA A 50 -1.11 -2.44 -5.33
C ALA A 50 -0.44 -2.17 -6.69
N ARG A 51 -0.39 -0.90 -7.11
CA ARG A 51 0.12 -0.47 -8.42
C ARG A 51 1.63 -0.32 -8.52
N LEU A 52 2.37 -0.31 -7.40
CA LEU A 52 3.82 -0.01 -7.37
C LEU A 52 4.64 -0.86 -8.34
N HIS A 53 4.24 -2.11 -8.56
CA HIS A 53 4.96 -3.02 -9.43
C HIS A 53 4.72 -2.79 -10.91
N HIS A 54 3.68 -2.04 -11.31
CA HIS A 54 3.30 -1.87 -12.72
C HIS A 54 3.56 -0.44 -13.24
N VAL A 55 4.34 0.34 -12.49
CA VAL A 55 4.64 1.74 -12.80
C VAL A 55 6.14 2.00 -12.67
N THR A 56 6.66 2.82 -13.58
CA THR A 56 8.09 3.16 -13.66
C THR A 56 8.27 4.68 -13.63
N GLY A 57 9.53 5.15 -13.50
CA GLY A 57 9.87 6.57 -13.53
C GLY A 57 9.23 7.39 -12.40
N ASN A 58 8.90 8.65 -12.69
CA ASN A 58 8.38 9.63 -11.70
C ASN A 58 7.07 9.19 -11.06
N GLU A 59 6.22 8.46 -11.78
CA GLU A 59 4.95 7.95 -11.23
C GLU A 59 5.19 6.97 -10.09
N ARG A 60 6.21 6.13 -10.21
CA ARG A 60 6.61 5.20 -9.16
C ARG A 60 7.09 5.93 -7.92
N HIS A 61 7.99 6.90 -8.08
CA HIS A 61 8.51 7.67 -6.96
C HIS A 61 7.40 8.38 -6.17
N ASN A 62 6.39 8.91 -6.88
CA ASN A 62 5.21 9.50 -6.27
C ASN A 62 4.37 8.48 -5.50
N LEU A 63 4.19 7.27 -6.04
CA LEU A 63 3.44 6.20 -5.38
C LEU A 63 4.18 5.63 -4.16
N GLU A 64 5.50 5.49 -4.24
CA GLU A 64 6.35 5.07 -3.11
C GLU A 64 6.24 6.07 -1.97
N SER A 65 6.39 7.36 -2.26
CA SER A 65 6.25 8.44 -1.27
C SER A 65 4.86 8.46 -0.65
N ASN A 66 3.82 8.25 -1.47
CA ASN A 66 2.44 8.17 -0.98
C ASN A 66 2.17 6.90 -0.16
N ALA A 67 2.83 5.78 -0.41
CA ALA A 67 2.65 4.55 0.37
C ALA A 67 3.13 4.68 1.82
N ILE A 68 4.01 5.65 2.13
CA ILE A 68 4.60 5.76 3.47
C ILE A 68 3.56 6.27 4.48
N ILE A 69 3.47 5.59 5.63
CA ILE A 69 2.79 6.10 6.82
C ILE A 69 3.84 6.76 7.72
N TYR A 70 3.99 8.08 7.56
CA TYR A 70 4.83 8.90 8.42
C TYR A 70 4.33 9.01 9.86
N GLN A 71 5.23 9.40 10.78
CA GLN A 71 4.95 9.54 12.20
C GLN A 71 3.74 10.45 12.51
N ASN A 72 3.55 11.53 11.75
CA ASN A 72 2.41 12.44 11.90
C ASN A 72 1.07 11.85 11.47
N HIS A 73 1.08 10.70 10.77
CA HIS A 73 -0.11 9.94 10.44
C HIS A 73 -0.45 8.88 11.50
N ILE A 74 0.43 8.63 12.46
CA ILE A 74 0.18 7.64 13.52
C ILE A 74 -0.65 8.29 14.62
N GLN A 75 -1.67 7.59 15.10
CA GLN A 75 -2.48 8.05 16.21
C GLN A 75 -1.62 8.34 17.45
N ILE A 76 -1.98 9.39 18.20
CA ILE A 76 -1.30 9.78 19.44
C ILE A 76 -1.19 8.57 20.38
N ASN A 77 0.00 8.39 20.98
CA ASN A 77 0.34 7.27 21.88
C ASN A 77 0.38 5.89 21.21
N LYS A 78 0.44 5.80 19.88
CA LYS A 78 0.64 4.54 19.15
C LYS A 78 2.02 4.52 18.50
N LYS A 79 2.63 3.34 18.45
CA LYS A 79 3.96 3.11 17.86
C LYS A 79 3.92 2.76 16.37
N GLN A 80 2.78 2.23 15.91
CA GLN A 80 2.61 1.78 14.54
C GLN A 80 1.20 2.06 14.04
N ALA A 81 1.07 2.17 12.74
CA ALA A 81 -0.20 2.27 12.03
C ALA A 81 -0.20 1.30 10.85
N ASN A 82 -1.35 0.68 10.60
CA ASN A 82 -1.52 -0.31 9.55
C ASN A 82 -2.80 -0.04 8.77
N ILE A 83 -2.76 -0.29 7.47
CA ILE A 83 -3.91 -0.28 6.58
C ILE A 83 -3.84 -1.57 5.78
N ARG A 84 -4.91 -2.36 5.75
CA ARG A 84 -5.04 -3.50 4.86
C ARG A 84 -6.21 -3.32 3.92
N LEU A 85 -6.01 -3.64 2.66
CA LEU A 85 -7.01 -3.56 1.62
C LEU A 85 -7.13 -4.91 0.94
N GLN A 86 -8.36 -5.39 0.78
CA GLN A 86 -8.68 -6.50 -0.10
C GLN A 86 -9.48 -5.98 -1.29
N LEU A 87 -9.08 -6.40 -2.48
CA LEU A 87 -9.73 -6.05 -3.72
C LEU A 87 -9.78 -7.24 -4.67
N SER A 88 -10.76 -7.24 -5.55
CA SER A 88 -10.82 -8.15 -6.70
C SER A 88 -10.26 -7.47 -7.95
N PHE A 89 -9.34 -8.14 -8.61
CA PHE A 89 -8.75 -7.72 -9.88
C PHE A 89 -8.60 -8.93 -10.80
N ARG A 90 -9.20 -8.87 -11.99
CA ARG A 90 -9.22 -9.98 -12.98
C ARG A 90 -9.56 -11.34 -12.32
N GLU A 91 -10.65 -11.37 -11.55
CA GLU A 91 -11.15 -12.57 -10.86
C GLU A 91 -10.24 -13.13 -9.75
N LYS A 92 -9.13 -12.45 -9.44
CA LYS A 92 -8.27 -12.78 -8.29
C LYS A 92 -8.55 -11.83 -7.13
N THR A 93 -8.52 -12.39 -5.92
CA THR A 93 -8.51 -11.59 -4.69
C THR A 93 -7.06 -11.23 -4.37
N VAL A 94 -6.82 -9.93 -4.27
CA VAL A 94 -5.51 -9.33 -4.01
C VAL A 94 -5.59 -8.62 -2.68
N SER A 95 -4.63 -8.89 -1.80
CA SER A 95 -4.47 -8.15 -0.56
C SER A 95 -3.28 -7.21 -0.67
N THR A 96 -3.43 -6.00 -0.13
CA THR A 96 -2.33 -5.07 0.06
C THR A 96 -2.29 -4.59 1.51
N SER A 97 -1.08 -4.42 2.02
CA SER A 97 -0.81 -3.93 3.36
C SER A 97 0.08 -2.70 3.25
N VAL A 98 -0.29 -1.65 3.96
CA VAL A 98 0.49 -0.43 4.13
C VAL A 98 0.76 -0.27 5.62
N SER A 99 2.00 0.01 6.00
CA SER A 99 2.37 0.13 7.41
C SER A 99 3.39 1.25 7.61
N SER A 100 3.46 1.75 8.83
CA SER A 100 4.57 2.61 9.27
C SER A 100 5.89 1.84 9.40
N ASN A 101 5.85 0.50 9.45
CA ASN A 101 7.04 -0.35 9.27
C ASN A 101 7.12 -0.76 7.79
N PRO A 102 8.15 -0.32 7.04
CA PRO A 102 8.32 -0.66 5.63
C PRO A 102 8.33 -2.16 5.33
N GLU A 103 8.85 -2.99 6.24
CA GLU A 103 8.90 -4.45 6.06
C GLU A 103 7.52 -5.11 6.06
N LYS A 104 6.50 -4.41 6.59
CA LYS A 104 5.11 -4.86 6.62
C LYS A 104 4.30 -4.35 5.42
N ILE A 105 4.91 -3.59 4.51
CA ILE A 105 4.28 -3.14 3.27
C ILE A 105 4.34 -4.30 2.28
N THR A 106 3.18 -4.79 1.84
CA THR A 106 3.09 -5.96 0.95
C THR A 106 1.95 -5.80 -0.05
N SER A 107 2.05 -6.50 -1.18
CA SER A 107 1.03 -6.58 -2.21
C SER A 107 1.07 -7.94 -2.86
N ASP A 108 -0.06 -8.65 -2.85
CA ASP A 108 -0.19 -9.95 -3.52
C ASP A 108 -0.37 -9.81 -5.04
N LEU A 109 -0.52 -8.57 -5.57
CA LEU A 109 -0.81 -8.35 -6.98
C LEU A 109 0.31 -8.93 -7.86
N PHE A 110 1.55 -8.77 -7.45
CA PHE A 110 2.73 -9.31 -8.14
C PHE A 110 2.71 -10.84 -8.23
N THR A 111 2.21 -11.51 -7.19
CA THR A 111 2.12 -12.98 -7.15
C THR A 111 1.18 -13.52 -8.24
N TYR A 112 0.11 -12.78 -8.54
CA TYR A 112 -0.87 -13.20 -9.55
C TYR A 112 -0.54 -12.71 -10.97
N PHE A 113 0.25 -11.65 -11.11
CA PHE A 113 0.55 -11.02 -12.41
C PHE A 113 2.05 -10.67 -12.56
N PRO A 114 2.94 -11.68 -12.63
CA PRO A 114 4.40 -11.46 -12.69
C PRO A 114 4.89 -10.87 -14.01
N GLU A 115 4.13 -11.00 -15.10
CA GLU A 115 4.50 -10.50 -16.44
C GLU A 115 4.31 -8.98 -16.60
N ALA A 116 3.72 -8.31 -15.61
CA ALA A 116 3.63 -6.85 -15.58
C ALA A 116 4.94 -6.29 -14.99
N ASP A 117 5.87 -5.96 -15.89
CA ASP A 117 7.16 -5.28 -15.69
C ASP A 117 7.76 -5.29 -14.28
N VAL A 118 8.68 -6.24 -14.07
CA VAL A 118 9.45 -6.41 -12.84
C VAL A 118 10.44 -5.26 -12.69
N ASN A 119 10.26 -4.40 -11.67
CA ASN A 119 11.38 -3.72 -11.04
C ASN A 119 11.09 -3.43 -9.56
N LEU A 120 11.96 -3.88 -8.67
CA LEU A 120 11.98 -3.50 -7.25
C LEU A 120 13.42 -3.14 -6.87
N PRO A 121 13.57 -2.09 -6.05
CA PRO A 121 14.43 -2.21 -4.89
C PRO A 121 13.60 -1.99 -3.62
N TYR A 122 13.36 -3.09 -2.91
CA TYR A 122 12.83 -3.15 -1.55
C TYR A 122 13.74 -2.44 -0.52
N LYS A 123 14.97 -2.06 -0.89
CA LYS A 123 15.99 -1.50 0.01
C LYS A 123 15.99 0.01 0.22
N ALA A 124 15.23 0.81 -0.54
CA ALA A 124 15.22 2.28 -0.37
C ALA A 124 14.56 2.76 0.95
N PHE A 125 14.05 1.83 1.76
CA PHE A 125 13.48 2.11 3.08
C PHE A 125 14.46 1.95 4.24
N ALA A 126 15.70 1.54 3.98
CA ALA A 126 16.72 1.40 5.00
C ALA A 126 17.79 2.48 4.83
N GLU A 127 17.87 3.32 5.88
CA GLU A 127 19.01 4.16 6.26
C GLU A 127 19.18 5.49 5.50
N ASP A 128 18.96 6.56 6.26
CA ASP A 128 19.06 7.98 5.93
C ASP A 128 17.98 8.63 5.05
N ARG A 129 17.21 9.48 5.75
CA ARG A 129 16.06 10.26 5.29
C ARG A 129 16.38 11.38 4.28
N THR A 130 17.44 11.27 3.49
CA THR A 130 17.87 12.37 2.62
C THR A 130 18.30 12.00 1.20
N THR A 131 18.53 10.72 0.86
CA THR A 131 18.93 10.39 -0.52
C THR A 131 18.43 9.01 -0.95
N ILE A 132 17.60 8.97 -2.00
CA ILE A 132 17.20 7.72 -2.65
C ILE A 132 18.36 7.27 -3.52
N VAL A 133 19.19 6.36 -3.01
CA VAL A 133 20.14 5.59 -3.82
C VAL A 133 19.83 4.12 -3.63
N GLY A 134 19.05 3.54 -4.55
CA GLY A 134 18.77 2.11 -4.57
C GLY A 134 19.87 1.37 -5.33
N ILE A 135 20.67 0.55 -4.64
CA ILE A 135 21.48 -0.49 -5.29
C ILE A 135 20.61 -1.73 -5.50
N TRP A 136 20.53 -2.18 -6.74
CA TRP A 136 19.80 -3.38 -7.16
C TRP A 136 20.50 -4.64 -6.62
N SER A 137 19.73 -5.58 -6.05
CA SER A 137 20.21 -6.93 -5.74
C SER A 137 19.08 -7.92 -6.01
N PRO A 138 19.22 -8.83 -6.99
CA PRO A 138 18.16 -9.77 -7.34
C PRO A 138 17.99 -10.82 -6.24
N THR A 139 16.76 -11.02 -5.79
CA THR A 139 16.36 -12.20 -5.01
C THR A 139 16.50 -13.49 -5.83
N GLU A 140 16.65 -14.65 -5.20
CA GLU A 140 16.75 -15.94 -5.91
C GLU A 140 15.56 -16.18 -6.85
N LYS A 141 14.34 -15.79 -6.45
CA LYS A 141 13.13 -15.90 -7.30
C LYS A 141 13.21 -15.07 -8.58
N THR A 142 13.91 -13.93 -8.55
CA THR A 142 14.13 -13.09 -9.74
C THR A 142 15.28 -13.58 -10.63
N LYS A 143 16.20 -14.39 -10.10
CA LYS A 143 17.28 -14.99 -10.92
C LYS A 143 16.73 -16.04 -11.90
N THR A 144 15.71 -16.80 -11.49
CA THR A 144 15.11 -17.84 -12.34
C THR A 144 14.32 -17.28 -13.53
N VAL A 145 13.81 -16.05 -13.42
CA VAL A 145 13.06 -15.36 -14.49
C VAL A 145 13.99 -14.72 -15.52
N LEU A 146 15.18 -14.27 -15.10
CA LEU A 146 16.16 -13.59 -15.97
C LEU A 146 17.09 -14.55 -16.74
N GLN A 147 16.96 -15.87 -16.54
CA GLN A 147 17.76 -16.91 -17.20
C GLN A 147 17.01 -17.62 -18.34
N LYS A 148 15.89 -17.07 -18.81
CA LYS A 148 15.19 -17.53 -20.02
C LYS A 148 15.31 -16.51 -21.13
#